data_AF-K8NYR0-F1
#
_entry.id   AF-K8NYR0-F1
#
_cell.length_a   1.000
_cell.length_b   1.000
_cell.length_c   1.000
_cell.angle_alpha   90.00
_cell.angle_beta   90.00
_cell.angle_gamma   90.00
#
_symmetry.space_group_name_H-M   'P 1'
#
loop_
_entity.id
_entity.type
_entity.pdbx_description
1 polymer ?
#
loop_
_entity_poly.entity_id
_entity_poly.type
_entity_poly.pdbx_seq_one_letter_code
_entity_poly.pdbx_strand_id
1 'polypeptide(L)'
;MTQRHAPGSFIRIALPLLALAAGVAVWEAVVRMNNTPAYVLPAPSLVFATLIQDWSLLSGSLLTTLLTTVHGFIAAAVGGIALAILFSRSKWLEYALLPYAVILQVTPVIAIAPLLLIYLPQHVAVVTCAWIVAFFPVLSNTALGLSLVDRNLLGLFQLYGASGTQTLCRLKLPSALPHILGGLRIAGGLSLIGAVVAEIAAGSAGAGSGLAYRIAEAGYRLNIPRMFAALLLLSFAGIVIYGGLSLASYLVLRRWHESALGKDN
;
A
#
# COMPACT_ATOMS: atom_id res chain seq x y z
N MET A 1 -0.26 -40.01 12.03
CA MET A 1 -0.94 -38.97 11.21
C MET A 1 -2.05 -38.34 12.06
N THR A 2 -1.75 -37.27 12.78
CA THR A 2 -2.71 -36.55 13.64
C THR A 2 -3.41 -35.49 12.80
N GLN A 3 -4.69 -35.72 12.48
CA GLN A 3 -5.54 -34.71 11.87
C GLN A 3 -5.73 -33.57 12.87
N ARG A 4 -5.02 -32.45 12.69
CA ARG A 4 -5.29 -31.21 13.42
C ARG A 4 -6.62 -30.68 12.90
N HIS A 5 -7.70 -30.87 13.67
CA HIS A 5 -8.95 -30.16 13.46
C HIS A 5 -8.64 -28.67 13.34
N ALA A 6 -8.93 -28.11 12.17
CA ALA A 6 -8.84 -26.68 11.94
C ALA A 6 -9.63 -25.96 13.06
N PRO A 7 -9.02 -25.06 13.84
CA PRO A 7 -9.75 -24.33 14.87
C PRO A 7 -10.92 -23.59 14.20
N GLY A 8 -12.10 -23.64 14.83
CA GLY A 8 -13.30 -22.98 14.33
C GLY A 8 -13.05 -21.51 14.03
N SER A 9 -13.79 -20.94 13.06
CA SER A 9 -13.59 -19.57 12.55
C SER A 9 -13.43 -18.51 13.68
N PHE A 10 -14.16 -18.70 14.79
CA PHE A 10 -14.08 -17.86 15.98
C PHE A 10 -12.71 -17.89 16.67
N ILE A 11 -12.10 -19.06 16.84
CA ILE A 11 -10.79 -19.23 17.49
C ILE A 11 -9.68 -18.57 16.66
N ARG A 12 -9.81 -18.57 15.33
CA ARG A 12 -8.84 -17.95 14.41
C ARG A 12 -8.79 -16.43 14.54
N ILE A 13 -9.88 -15.79 14.98
CA ILE A 13 -9.96 -14.34 15.20
C ILE A 13 -9.71 -14.00 16.67
N ALA A 14 -10.26 -14.77 17.60
CA ALA A 14 -10.13 -14.54 19.03
C ALA A 14 -8.68 -14.69 19.52
N LEU A 15 -7.93 -15.68 19.00
CA LEU A 15 -6.58 -15.96 19.48
C LEU A 15 -5.57 -14.84 19.17
N PRO A 16 -5.50 -14.27 17.94
CA PRO A 16 -4.66 -13.10 17.67
C PRO A 16 -5.05 -11.86 18.47
N LEU A 17 -6.35 -11.63 18.67
CA LEU A 17 -6.84 -10.49 19.46
C LEU A 17 -6.46 -10.62 20.94
N LEU A 18 -6.60 -11.82 21.51
CA LEU A 18 -6.17 -12.10 22.88
C LEU A 18 -4.65 -11.98 23.04
N ALA A 19 -3.87 -12.47 22.07
CA ALA A 19 -2.42 -12.32 22.08
C ALA A 19 -2.01 -10.84 22.02
N LEU A 20 -2.68 -10.03 21.20
CA LEU A 20 -2.45 -8.60 21.13
C LEU A 20 -2.81 -7.91 22.45
N ALA A 21 -3.99 -8.21 23.03
CA ALA A 21 -4.44 -7.64 24.29
C ALA A 21 -3.50 -8.01 25.45
N ALA A 22 -3.05 -9.26 25.51
CA ALA A 22 -2.04 -9.71 26.48
C ALA A 22 -0.71 -8.98 26.30
N GLY A 23 -0.24 -8.81 25.06
CA GLY A 23 0.98 -8.06 24.76
C GLY A 23 0.90 -6.60 25.22
N VAL A 24 -0.23 -5.93 24.96
CA VAL A 24 -0.46 -4.54 25.40
C VAL A 24 -0.52 -4.46 26.94
N ALA A 25 -1.18 -5.41 27.60
CA ALA A 25 -1.25 -5.47 29.06
C ALA A 25 0.13 -5.69 29.70
N VAL A 26 0.95 -6.58 29.13
CA VAL A 26 2.34 -6.82 29.58
C VAL A 26 3.18 -5.56 29.38
N TRP A 27 3.07 -4.88 28.24
CA TRP A 27 3.78 -3.63 27.99
C TRP A 27 3.40 -2.54 29.01
N GLU A 28 2.10 -2.34 29.26
CA GLU A 28 1.59 -1.42 30.29
C GLU A 28 2.14 -1.75 31.67
N ALA A 29 2.10 -3.02 32.07
CA ALA A 29 2.60 -3.47 33.36
C ALA A 29 4.10 -3.21 33.52
N VAL A 30 4.91 -3.55 32.52
CA VAL A 30 6.37 -3.32 32.55
C VAL A 30 6.71 -1.84 32.70
N VAL A 31 6.04 -0.96 31.96
CA VAL A 31 6.29 0.49 32.03
C VAL A 31 5.93 1.05 33.41
N ARG A 32 4.78 0.64 33.96
CA ARG A 32 4.32 1.10 35.27
C ARG A 32 5.17 0.54 36.42
N MET A 33 5.48 -0.75 36.40
CA MET A 33 6.28 -1.40 37.44
C MET A 33 7.70 -0.82 37.51
N ASN A 34 8.30 -0.52 36.36
CA ASN A 34 9.65 0.02 36.29
C ASN A 34 9.72 1.55 36.40
N ASN A 35 8.59 2.25 36.61
CA ASN A 35 8.50 3.72 36.61
C ASN A 35 9.25 4.35 35.41
N THR A 36 9.11 3.74 34.23
CA THR A 36 9.88 4.14 33.06
C THR A 36 9.43 5.54 32.60
N PRO A 37 10.36 6.50 32.41
CA PRO A 37 10.00 7.82 31.94
C PRO A 37 9.32 7.79 30.57
N ALA A 38 8.30 8.62 30.36
CA ALA A 38 7.50 8.62 29.13
C ALA A 38 8.30 8.98 27.86
N TYR A 39 9.44 9.67 28.00
CA TYR A 39 10.35 9.98 26.89
C TYR A 39 11.24 8.78 26.48
N VAL A 40 11.27 7.70 27.29
CA VAL A 40 11.94 6.44 26.93
C VAL A 40 10.93 5.49 26.31
N LEU A 41 9.86 5.21 27.04
CA LEU A 41 8.80 4.31 26.60
C LEU A 41 7.48 4.72 27.25
N PRO A 42 6.53 5.31 26.49
CA PRO A 42 5.24 5.67 27.03
C PRO A 42 4.38 4.42 27.25
N ALA A 43 3.60 4.42 28.33
CA ALA A 43 2.60 3.39 28.57
C ALA A 43 1.53 3.43 27.47
N PRO A 44 1.02 2.30 26.97
CA PRO A 44 -0.11 2.24 26.05
C PRO A 44 -1.27 3.16 26.44
N SER A 45 -1.66 3.20 27.71
CA SER A 45 -2.74 4.09 28.18
C SER A 45 -2.45 5.56 27.94
N LEU A 46 -1.18 5.98 28.11
CA LEU A 46 -0.74 7.34 27.87
C LEU A 46 -0.77 7.67 26.38
N VAL A 47 -0.33 6.74 25.52
CA VAL A 47 -0.41 6.90 24.06
C VAL A 47 -1.86 7.10 23.61
N PHE A 48 -2.81 6.30 24.12
CA PHE A 48 -4.23 6.47 23.80
C PHE A 48 -4.81 7.79 24.34
N ALA A 49 -4.43 8.21 25.54
CA ALA A 49 -4.85 9.50 26.08
C ALA A 49 -4.34 10.67 25.22
N THR A 50 -3.05 10.62 24.82
CA THR A 50 -2.45 11.61 23.92
C THR A 50 -3.11 11.61 22.55
N LEU A 51 -3.46 10.44 22.01
CA LEU A 51 -4.19 10.33 20.74
C LEU A 51 -5.53 11.08 20.76
N ILE A 52 -6.29 10.95 21.87
CA ILE A 52 -7.58 11.62 22.03
C ILE A 52 -7.38 13.13 22.23
N GLN A 53 -6.42 13.53 23.07
CA GLN A 53 -6.11 14.94 23.35
C GLN A 53 -5.64 15.69 22.10
N ASP A 54 -4.75 15.07 21.32
CA ASP A 54 -4.18 15.65 20.10
C ASP A 54 -4.98 15.28 18.83
N TRP A 55 -6.19 14.72 18.96
CA TRP A 55 -6.96 14.20 17.83
C TRP A 55 -7.20 15.24 16.73
N SER A 56 -7.53 16.48 17.09
CA SER A 56 -7.76 17.57 16.12
C SER A 56 -6.54 17.86 15.26
N LEU A 57 -5.34 17.79 15.84
CA LEU A 57 -4.07 17.96 15.15
C LEU A 57 -3.73 16.73 14.30
N LEU A 58 -3.80 15.54 14.89
CA LEU A 58 -3.38 14.29 14.26
C LEU A 58 -4.31 13.86 13.13
N SER A 59 -5.61 14.11 13.24
CA SER A 59 -6.59 13.80 12.19
C SER A 59 -6.39 14.65 10.93
N GLY A 60 -6.07 15.94 11.09
CA GLY A 60 -5.71 16.82 9.97
C GLY A 60 -4.45 16.34 9.26
N SER A 61 -3.40 16.02 10.03
CA SER A 61 -2.16 15.45 9.47
C SER A 61 -2.37 14.08 8.82
N LEU A 62 -3.20 13.21 9.40
CA LEU A 62 -3.57 11.93 8.82
C LEU A 62 -4.28 12.12 7.47
N LEU A 63 -5.21 13.07 7.38
CA LEU A 63 -5.91 13.37 6.12
C LEU A 63 -4.95 13.83 5.02
N THR A 64 -4.00 14.71 5.34
CA THR A 64 -2.97 15.13 4.38
C THR A 64 -2.16 13.93 3.85
N THR A 65 -1.74 13.04 4.74
CA THR A 65 -0.99 11.84 4.36
C THR A 65 -1.82 10.89 3.51
N LEU A 66 -3.09 10.69 3.87
CA LEU A 66 -4.02 9.85 3.11
C LEU A 66 -4.28 10.43 1.71
N LEU A 67 -4.49 11.73 1.58
CA LEU A 67 -4.70 12.36 0.27
C LEU A 67 -3.47 12.22 -0.63
N THR A 68 -2.29 12.49 -0.09
CA THR A 68 -1.01 12.29 -0.80
C THR A 68 -0.84 10.84 -1.24
N THR A 69 -1.12 9.89 -0.34
CA THR A 69 -1.08 8.45 -0.61
C THR A 69 -2.05 8.07 -1.73
N VAL A 70 -3.29 8.56 -1.68
CA VAL A 70 -4.32 8.26 -2.69
C VAL A 70 -3.91 8.82 -4.05
N HIS A 71 -3.44 10.07 -4.13
CA HIS A 71 -2.99 10.66 -5.38
C HIS A 71 -1.80 9.89 -5.98
N GLY A 72 -0.80 9.56 -5.15
CA GLY A 72 0.36 8.76 -5.59
C GLY A 72 -0.05 7.37 -6.06
N PHE A 73 -0.94 6.71 -5.32
CA PHE A 73 -1.49 5.41 -5.66
C PHE A 73 -2.26 5.43 -6.98
N ILE A 74 -3.16 6.40 -7.20
CA ILE A 74 -3.92 6.51 -8.45
C ILE A 74 -2.99 6.75 -9.63
N ALA A 75 -2.02 7.66 -9.49
CA ALA A 75 -1.02 7.91 -10.54
C ALA A 75 -0.22 6.64 -10.85
N ALA A 76 0.13 5.84 -9.82
CA ALA A 76 0.91 4.63 -9.98
C ALA A 76 0.08 3.51 -10.62
N ALA A 77 -1.18 3.39 -10.23
CA ALA A 77 -2.15 2.48 -10.82
C ALA A 77 -2.33 2.76 -12.32
N VAL A 78 -2.65 4.01 -12.67
CA VAL A 78 -2.88 4.41 -14.06
C VAL A 78 -1.60 4.25 -14.88
N GLY A 79 -0.48 4.79 -14.41
CA GLY A 79 0.80 4.76 -15.13
C GLY A 79 1.35 3.33 -15.28
N GLY A 80 1.32 2.53 -14.22
CA GLY A 80 1.82 1.16 -14.23
C GLY A 80 0.99 0.23 -15.12
N ILE A 81 -0.34 0.32 -15.03
CA ILE A 81 -1.24 -0.48 -15.89
C ILE A 81 -1.10 -0.06 -17.35
N ALA A 82 -1.11 1.25 -17.63
CA ALA A 82 -0.97 1.76 -19.00
C ALA A 82 0.35 1.29 -19.64
N LEU A 83 1.47 1.43 -18.92
CA LEU A 83 2.76 1.01 -19.43
C LEU A 83 2.86 -0.52 -19.61
N ALA A 84 2.31 -1.31 -18.69
CA ALA A 84 2.23 -2.76 -18.85
C ALA A 84 1.43 -3.19 -20.09
N ILE A 85 0.32 -2.50 -20.38
CA ILE A 85 -0.47 -2.73 -21.60
C ILE A 85 0.37 -2.41 -22.85
N LEU A 86 1.14 -1.32 -22.82
CA LEU A 86 2.03 -0.97 -23.92
C LEU A 86 3.14 -2.03 -24.12
N PHE A 87 3.72 -2.57 -23.04
CA PHE A 87 4.69 -3.68 -23.10
C PHE A 87 4.08 -4.93 -23.72
N SER A 88 2.81 -5.23 -23.40
CA SER A 88 2.10 -6.36 -24.04
C SER A 88 1.89 -6.17 -25.55
N ARG A 89 1.96 -4.94 -26.08
CA ARG A 89 1.81 -4.67 -27.52
C ARG A 89 3.14 -4.61 -28.26
N SER A 90 4.21 -4.16 -27.60
CA SER A 90 5.53 -4.00 -28.22
C SER A 90 6.64 -4.50 -27.32
N LYS A 91 7.30 -5.58 -27.77
CA LYS A 91 8.50 -6.11 -27.10
C LYS A 91 9.67 -5.13 -27.12
N TRP A 92 9.76 -4.29 -28.15
CA TRP A 92 10.76 -3.23 -28.21
C TRP A 92 10.60 -2.22 -27.08
N LEU A 93 9.35 -1.83 -26.79
CA LEU A 93 9.08 -0.87 -25.72
C LEU A 93 9.33 -1.49 -24.34
N GLU A 94 8.99 -2.77 -24.17
CA GLU A 94 9.33 -3.54 -22.98
C GLU A 94 10.85 -3.54 -22.76
N TYR A 95 11.65 -3.93 -23.76
CA TYR A 95 13.11 -3.95 -23.64
C TYR A 95 13.72 -2.56 -23.41
N ALA A 96 13.16 -1.52 -24.02
CA ALA A 96 13.65 -0.16 -23.87
C ALA A 96 13.35 0.43 -22.48
N LEU A 97 12.14 0.23 -21.95
CA LEU A 97 11.67 0.92 -20.74
C LEU A 97 11.79 0.10 -19.45
N LEU A 98 11.85 -1.23 -19.54
CA LEU A 98 11.98 -2.09 -18.35
C LEU A 98 13.22 -1.76 -17.50
N PRO A 99 14.42 -1.51 -18.06
CA PRO A 99 15.58 -1.13 -17.25
C PRO A 99 15.35 0.14 -16.44
N TYR A 100 14.71 1.16 -17.02
CA TYR A 100 14.39 2.40 -16.32
C TYR A 100 13.37 2.20 -15.20
N ALA A 101 12.37 1.34 -15.41
CA ALA A 101 11.41 0.99 -14.36
C ALA A 101 12.10 0.28 -13.18
N VAL A 102 13.07 -0.60 -13.45
CA VAL A 102 13.87 -1.26 -12.40
C VAL A 102 14.76 -0.25 -11.68
N ILE A 103 15.41 0.68 -12.39
CA ILE A 103 16.21 1.74 -11.78
C ILE A 103 15.35 2.57 -10.82
N LEU A 104 14.14 2.96 -11.23
CA LEU A 104 13.20 3.69 -10.37
C LEU A 104 12.84 2.92 -9.10
N GLN A 105 12.69 1.59 -9.17
CA GLN A 105 12.40 0.75 -8.00
C GLN A 105 13.60 0.63 -7.05
N VAL A 106 14.80 0.43 -7.59
CA VAL A 106 16.01 0.18 -6.80
C VAL A 106 16.52 1.48 -6.17
N THR A 107 16.23 2.63 -6.77
CA THR A 107 16.62 3.94 -6.25
C THR A 107 15.86 4.23 -4.95
N PRO A 108 16.55 4.37 -3.79
CA PRO A 108 15.88 4.61 -2.52
C PRO A 108 15.15 5.96 -2.54
N VAL A 109 13.83 5.93 -2.34
CA VAL A 109 13.01 7.15 -2.40
C VAL A 109 13.41 8.18 -1.35
N ILE A 110 13.90 7.72 -0.19
CA ILE A 110 14.45 8.61 0.85
C ILE A 110 15.66 9.42 0.38
N ALA A 111 16.47 8.89 -0.54
CA ALA A 111 17.64 9.57 -1.08
C ALA A 111 17.26 10.60 -2.16
N ILE A 112 16.22 10.33 -2.95
CA ILE A 112 15.78 11.24 -4.03
C ILE A 112 14.75 12.27 -3.59
N ALA A 113 14.01 12.04 -2.50
CA ALA A 113 12.96 12.95 -2.04
C ALA A 113 13.46 14.40 -1.85
N PRO A 114 14.64 14.65 -1.25
CA PRO A 114 15.18 16.01 -1.15
C PRO A 114 15.44 16.66 -2.51
N LEU A 115 15.93 15.90 -3.50
CA LEU A 115 16.14 16.41 -4.86
C LEU A 115 14.82 16.78 -5.52
N LEU A 116 13.79 15.93 -5.39
CA LEU A 116 12.46 16.22 -5.92
C LEU A 116 11.87 17.49 -5.31
N LEU A 117 12.11 17.75 -4.02
CA LEU A 117 11.67 18.98 -3.34
C LEU A 117 12.40 20.25 -3.81
N ILE A 118 13.61 20.11 -4.36
CA ILE A 118 14.35 21.24 -4.98
C ILE A 118 13.79 21.56 -6.36
N TYR A 119 13.48 20.54 -7.16
CA TYR A 119 13.08 20.73 -8.56
C TYR A 119 11.57 20.89 -8.77
N LEU A 120 10.74 20.39 -7.86
CA LEU A 120 9.29 20.36 -7.99
C LEU A 120 8.61 21.12 -6.85
N PRO A 121 7.39 21.65 -7.07
CA PRO A 121 6.57 22.15 -5.98
C PRO A 121 6.34 21.06 -4.94
N GLN A 122 6.31 21.44 -3.66
CA GLN A 122 6.26 20.50 -2.53
C GLN A 122 5.17 19.42 -2.68
N HIS A 123 3.94 19.80 -3.01
CA HIS A 123 2.84 18.85 -3.16
C HIS A 123 3.11 17.82 -4.28
N VAL A 124 3.69 18.25 -5.41
CA VAL A 124 4.05 17.38 -6.53
C VAL A 124 5.18 16.45 -6.14
N ALA A 125 6.20 16.95 -5.45
CA ALA A 125 7.35 16.16 -5.01
C ALA A 125 6.91 15.00 -4.10
N VAL A 126 6.05 15.26 -3.11
CA VAL A 126 5.59 14.25 -2.16
C VAL A 126 4.70 13.20 -2.86
N VAL A 127 3.78 13.63 -3.73
CA VAL A 127 2.97 12.70 -4.55
C VAL A 127 3.85 11.88 -5.50
N THR A 128 4.90 12.49 -6.07
CA THR A 128 5.85 11.80 -6.97
C THR A 128 6.62 10.72 -6.22
N CYS A 129 7.02 10.96 -4.98
CA CYS A 129 7.65 9.93 -4.15
C CYS A 129 6.71 8.75 -3.90
N ALA A 130 5.46 9.02 -3.51
CA ALA A 130 4.43 8.01 -3.33
C ALA A 130 4.15 7.21 -4.62
N TRP A 131 4.20 7.89 -5.77
CA TRP A 131 4.09 7.29 -7.09
C TRP A 131 5.25 6.34 -7.41
N ILE A 132 6.50 6.78 -7.24
CA ILE A 132 7.70 5.98 -7.58
C ILE A 132 7.69 4.63 -6.85
N VAL A 133 7.43 4.63 -5.54
CA VAL A 133 7.42 3.37 -4.75
C VAL A 133 6.28 2.45 -5.18
N ALA A 134 5.10 3.01 -5.45
CA ALA A 134 3.91 2.24 -5.79
C ALA A 134 3.87 1.76 -7.25
N PHE A 135 4.56 2.45 -8.16
CA PHE A 135 4.50 2.25 -9.60
C PHE A 135 4.99 0.86 -10.04
N PHE A 136 6.17 0.44 -9.56
CA PHE A 136 6.79 -0.78 -10.06
C PHE A 136 5.98 -2.06 -9.75
N PRO A 137 5.47 -2.29 -8.53
CA PRO A 137 4.60 -3.43 -8.24
C PRO A 137 3.37 -3.49 -9.16
N VAL A 138 2.74 -2.35 -9.47
CA VAL A 138 1.60 -2.30 -10.41
C VAL A 138 2.04 -2.71 -11.81
N LEU A 139 3.10 -2.09 -12.33
CA LEU A 139 3.65 -2.38 -13.64
C LEU A 139 4.01 -3.86 -13.80
N SER A 140 4.82 -4.38 -12.87
CA SER A 140 5.35 -5.74 -12.93
C SER A 140 4.24 -6.78 -12.81
N ASN A 141 3.31 -6.66 -11.84
CA ASN A 141 2.21 -7.61 -11.70
C ASN A 141 1.24 -7.57 -12.89
N THR A 142 0.98 -6.38 -13.44
CA THR A 142 0.12 -6.25 -14.63
C THR A 142 0.78 -6.88 -15.85
N ALA A 143 2.07 -6.61 -16.09
CA ALA A 143 2.81 -7.20 -17.21
C ALA A 143 2.89 -8.73 -17.09
N LEU A 144 3.15 -9.25 -15.89
CA LEU A 144 3.12 -10.69 -15.60
C LEU A 144 1.75 -11.28 -15.91
N GLY A 145 0.67 -10.68 -15.39
CA GLY A 145 -0.71 -11.14 -15.65
C GLY A 145 -1.07 -11.17 -17.14
N LEU A 146 -0.64 -10.17 -17.91
CA LEU A 146 -0.86 -10.12 -19.36
C LEU A 146 -0.07 -11.18 -20.14
N SER A 147 1.04 -11.68 -19.57
CA SER A 147 1.90 -12.70 -20.19
C SER A 147 1.51 -14.14 -19.83
N LEU A 148 0.76 -14.34 -18.74
CA LEU A 148 0.30 -15.65 -18.25
C LEU A 148 -0.97 -16.19 -18.94
N VAL A 149 -1.46 -15.50 -19.96
CA VAL A 149 -2.68 -15.87 -20.70
C VAL A 149 -2.46 -17.20 -21.44
N ASP A 150 -3.44 -18.11 -21.34
CA ASP A 150 -3.41 -19.42 -21.99
C ASP A 150 -3.20 -19.29 -23.52
N ARG A 151 -2.20 -20.01 -24.02
CA ARG A 151 -1.86 -20.08 -25.45
C ARG A 151 -2.99 -20.68 -26.28
N ASN A 152 -3.76 -21.61 -25.74
CA ASN A 152 -4.90 -22.21 -26.43
C ASN A 152 -6.01 -21.18 -26.68
N LEU A 153 -6.33 -20.35 -25.68
CA LEU A 153 -7.30 -19.27 -25.82
C LEU A 153 -6.81 -18.19 -26.80
N LEU A 154 -5.50 -17.88 -26.79
CA LEU A 154 -4.91 -16.98 -27.77
C LEU A 154 -5.03 -17.55 -29.20
N GLY A 155 -4.75 -18.84 -29.39
CA GLY A 155 -4.92 -19.54 -30.66
C GLY A 155 -6.37 -19.52 -31.14
N LEU A 156 -7.33 -19.73 -30.23
CA LEU A 156 -8.76 -19.63 -30.55
C LEU A 156 -9.14 -18.23 -31.04
N PHE A 157 -8.71 -17.17 -30.34
CA PHE A 157 -8.96 -15.80 -30.78
C PHE A 157 -8.34 -15.50 -32.16
N GLN A 158 -7.16 -16.04 -32.44
CA GLN A 158 -6.51 -15.91 -33.75
C GLN A 158 -7.28 -16.64 -34.85
N LEU A 159 -7.77 -17.85 -34.59
CA LEU A 159 -8.59 -18.62 -35.54
C LEU A 159 -9.89 -17.90 -35.91
N TYR A 160 -10.50 -17.20 -34.94
CA TYR A 160 -11.70 -16.38 -35.16
C TYR A 160 -11.40 -14.99 -35.76
N GLY A 161 -10.16 -14.70 -36.11
CA GLY A 161 -9.75 -13.42 -36.72
C GLY A 161 -9.84 -12.22 -35.77
N ALA A 162 -9.76 -12.44 -34.46
CA ALA A 162 -9.88 -11.36 -33.48
C ALA A 162 -8.72 -10.36 -33.60
N SER A 163 -9.04 -9.07 -33.63
CA SER A 163 -8.02 -8.02 -33.69
C SER A 163 -7.21 -7.92 -32.40
N GLY A 164 -5.99 -7.36 -32.46
CA GLY A 164 -5.13 -7.22 -31.27
C GLY A 164 -5.80 -6.47 -30.10
N THR A 165 -6.66 -5.50 -30.39
CA THR A 165 -7.45 -4.79 -29.37
C THR A 165 -8.57 -5.67 -28.80
N GLN A 166 -9.24 -6.48 -29.63
CA GLN A 166 -10.23 -7.45 -29.14
C GLN A 166 -9.56 -8.50 -28.25
N THR A 167 -8.43 -9.06 -28.66
CA THR A 167 -7.65 -10.01 -27.86
C THR A 167 -7.17 -9.38 -26.55
N LEU A 168 -6.73 -8.11 -26.57
CA LEU A 168 -6.35 -7.40 -25.34
C LEU A 168 -7.55 -7.21 -24.40
N CYS A 169 -8.63 -6.61 -24.88
CA CYS A 169 -9.75 -6.20 -24.03
C CYS A 169 -10.66 -7.37 -23.60
N ARG A 170 -10.80 -8.41 -24.42
CA ARG A 170 -11.72 -9.53 -24.17
C ARG A 170 -11.04 -10.80 -23.65
N LEU A 171 -9.73 -10.93 -23.80
CA LEU A 171 -8.98 -12.10 -23.31
C LEU A 171 -7.90 -11.70 -22.32
N LYS A 172 -6.93 -10.86 -22.72
CA LYS A 172 -5.76 -10.60 -21.87
C LYS A 172 -6.08 -9.82 -20.59
N LEU A 173 -6.80 -8.70 -20.70
CA LEU A 173 -7.14 -7.85 -19.54
C LEU A 173 -8.04 -8.60 -18.53
N PRO A 174 -9.10 -9.31 -18.96
CA PRO A 174 -9.90 -10.13 -18.04
C PRO A 174 -9.08 -11.21 -17.34
N SER A 175 -8.21 -11.93 -18.07
CA SER A 175 -7.36 -12.98 -17.48
C SER A 175 -6.26 -12.43 -16.57
N ALA A 176 -5.77 -11.22 -16.83
CA ALA A 176 -4.75 -10.56 -16.02
C ALA A 176 -5.32 -9.89 -14.76
N LEU A 177 -6.65 -9.71 -14.66
CA LEU A 177 -7.30 -8.96 -13.59
C LEU A 177 -6.91 -9.41 -12.17
N PRO A 178 -6.82 -10.72 -11.84
CA PRO A 178 -6.38 -11.15 -10.51
C PRO A 178 -4.96 -10.66 -10.16
N HIS A 179 -4.05 -10.66 -11.14
CA HIS A 179 -2.68 -10.17 -10.97
C HIS A 179 -2.64 -8.64 -10.87
N ILE A 180 -3.41 -7.92 -11.69
CA ILE A 180 -3.54 -6.46 -11.59
C ILE A 180 -3.98 -6.05 -10.18
N LEU A 181 -5.03 -6.69 -9.67
CA LEU A 181 -5.55 -6.43 -8.33
C LEU A 181 -4.55 -6.81 -7.23
N GLY A 182 -3.76 -7.87 -7.43
CA GLY A 182 -2.64 -8.22 -6.55
C GLY A 182 -1.57 -7.11 -6.51
N GLY A 183 -1.18 -6.60 -7.68
CA GLY A 183 -0.25 -5.48 -7.80
C GLY A 183 -0.76 -4.21 -7.12
N LEU A 184 -2.04 -3.86 -7.32
CA LEU A 184 -2.68 -2.72 -6.67
C LEU A 184 -2.72 -2.84 -5.14
N ARG A 185 -3.02 -4.04 -4.60
CA ARG A 185 -2.99 -4.29 -3.15
C ARG A 185 -1.61 -4.01 -2.54
N ILE A 186 -0.55 -4.48 -3.19
CA ILE A 186 0.83 -4.25 -2.75
C ILE A 186 1.19 -2.75 -2.87
N ALA A 187 0.83 -2.14 -4.01
CA ALA A 187 1.11 -0.74 -4.29
C ALA A 187 0.43 0.24 -3.33
N GLY A 188 -0.76 -0.09 -2.81
CA GLY A 188 -1.45 0.75 -1.82
C GLY A 188 -0.64 0.98 -0.55
N GLY A 189 -0.08 -0.08 0.05
CA GLY A 189 0.77 0.04 1.23
C GLY A 189 2.10 0.75 0.93
N LEU A 190 2.70 0.45 -0.23
CA LEU A 190 3.94 1.10 -0.67
C LEU A 190 3.77 2.59 -0.98
N SER A 191 2.59 3.01 -1.44
CA SER A 191 2.29 4.41 -1.67
C SER A 191 2.26 5.20 -0.35
N LEU A 192 1.70 4.61 0.72
CA LEU A 192 1.73 5.20 2.06
C LEU A 192 3.17 5.37 2.55
N ILE A 193 4.01 4.34 2.36
CA ILE A 193 5.44 4.40 2.72
C ILE A 193 6.14 5.52 1.94
N GLY A 194 5.90 5.63 0.63
CA GLY A 194 6.49 6.69 -0.19
C GLY A 194 6.05 8.10 0.22
N ALA A 195 4.78 8.27 0.59
CA ALA A 195 4.26 9.55 1.11
C ALA A 195 4.94 9.92 2.44
N VAL A 196 5.04 8.98 3.38
CA VAL A 196 5.67 9.17 4.70
C VAL A 196 7.13 9.59 4.56
N VAL A 197 7.88 8.90 3.70
CA VAL A 197 9.30 9.21 3.42
C VAL A 197 9.45 10.64 2.92
N ALA A 198 8.60 11.06 1.99
CA ALA A 198 8.67 12.39 1.41
C ALA A 198 8.18 13.49 2.34
N GLU A 199 7.17 13.21 3.19
CA GLU A 199 6.72 14.13 4.23
C GLU A 199 7.81 14.43 5.27
N ILE A 200 8.60 13.42 5.64
CA ILE A 200 9.77 13.61 6.54
C ILE A 200 10.80 14.48 5.85
N ALA A 201 11.11 14.21 4.57
CA ALA A 201 12.07 14.99 3.80
C ALA A 201 11.61 16.44 3.55
N ALA A 202 10.31 16.67 3.39
CA ALA A 202 9.73 17.99 3.14
C ALA A 202 9.84 18.94 4.34
N GLY A 203 9.92 18.41 5.56
CA GLY A 203 10.24 19.18 6.77
C GLY A 203 9.29 20.35 7.08
N SER A 204 8.12 20.44 6.45
CA SER A 204 7.26 21.62 6.53
C SER A 204 6.45 21.66 7.82
N ALA A 205 6.62 22.71 8.62
CA ALA A 205 5.83 22.99 9.82
C ALA A 205 4.50 23.69 9.48
N GLY A 206 3.38 23.22 10.04
CA GLY A 206 2.07 23.90 9.90
C GLY A 206 0.86 22.98 9.94
N ALA A 207 -0.35 23.54 9.89
CA ALA A 207 -1.61 22.80 9.94
C ALA A 207 -1.83 21.85 8.74
N GLY A 208 -1.15 22.09 7.61
CA GLY A 208 -1.17 21.23 6.43
C GLY A 208 -0.06 20.17 6.38
N SER A 209 0.71 19.99 7.46
CA SER A 209 1.78 18.99 7.51
C SER A 209 1.23 17.58 7.72
N GLY A 210 1.81 16.59 7.04
CA GLY A 210 1.40 15.20 7.15
C GLY A 210 1.82 14.53 8.45
N LEU A 211 1.32 13.32 8.67
CA LEU A 211 1.51 12.55 9.89
C LEU A 211 2.99 12.21 10.13
N ALA A 212 3.78 12.01 9.07
CA ALA A 212 5.19 11.69 9.20
C ALA A 212 6.03 12.87 9.68
N TYR A 213 5.66 14.09 9.29
CA TYR A 213 6.23 15.30 9.87
C TYR A 213 5.95 15.39 11.38
N ARG A 214 4.72 15.06 11.81
CA ARG A 214 4.36 15.05 13.25
C ARG A 214 5.14 14.01 14.05
N ILE A 215 5.46 12.86 13.45
CA ILE A 215 6.34 11.86 14.03
C ILE A 215 7.74 12.45 14.24
N ALA A 216 8.32 13.06 13.20
CA ALA A 216 9.65 13.67 13.28
C ALA A 216 9.70 14.83 14.30
N GLU A 217 8.73 15.74 14.26
CA GLU A 217 8.60 16.86 15.20
C GLU A 217 8.48 16.37 16.65
N ALA A 218 7.63 15.37 16.90
CA ALA A 218 7.46 14.79 18.23
C ALA A 218 8.76 14.14 18.75
N GLY A 219 9.53 13.49 17.86
CA GLY A 219 10.85 12.96 18.17
C GLY A 219 11.84 14.05 18.60
N TYR A 220 11.93 15.15 17.84
CA TYR A 220 12.81 16.29 18.18
C TYR A 220 12.42 16.97 19.51
N ARG A 221 11.11 17.03 19.82
CA ARG A 221 10.61 17.62 21.07
C ARG A 221 10.60 16.63 22.25
N LEU A 222 11.07 15.39 22.06
CA LEU A 222 10.98 14.30 23.05
C LEU A 222 9.55 14.02 23.53
N ASN A 223 8.53 14.40 22.76
CA ASN A 223 7.14 14.04 23.01
C ASN A 223 6.85 12.65 22.42
N ILE A 224 7.48 11.65 23.01
CA ILE A 224 7.37 10.24 22.58
C ILE A 224 5.93 9.71 22.65
N PRO A 225 5.06 10.09 23.63
CA PRO A 225 3.64 9.72 23.59
C PRO A 225 2.95 10.11 22.27
N ARG A 226 3.16 11.35 21.80
CA ARG A 226 2.60 11.83 20.51
C ARG A 226 3.21 11.10 19.32
N MET A 227 4.51 10.80 19.36
CA MET A 227 5.19 10.05 18.32
C MET A 227 4.58 8.65 18.15
N PHE A 228 4.33 7.94 19.25
CA PHE A 228 3.65 6.63 19.25
C PHE A 228 2.19 6.75 18.78
N ALA A 229 1.47 7.79 19.21
CA ALA A 229 0.08 8.02 18.77
C ALA A 229 -0.01 8.22 17.25
N ALA A 230 0.89 9.01 16.68
CA ALA A 230 0.97 9.22 15.23
C ALA A 230 1.39 7.93 14.48
N LEU A 231 2.35 7.16 15.01
CA LEU A 231 2.74 5.86 14.45
C LEU A 231 1.59 4.83 14.47
N LEU A 232 0.78 4.82 15.54
CA LEU A 232 -0.42 3.97 15.62
C LEU A 232 -1.43 4.35 14.53
N LEU A 233 -1.70 5.65 14.34
CA LEU A 233 -2.58 6.10 13.27
C LEU A 233 -2.06 5.72 11.87
N LEU A 234 -0.76 5.87 11.65
CA LEU A 234 -0.14 5.50 10.38
C LEU A 234 -0.25 3.99 10.11
N SER A 235 0.00 3.18 11.14
CA SER A 235 -0.13 1.72 11.07
C SER A 235 -1.58 1.31 10.80
N PHE A 236 -2.54 1.93 11.51
CA PHE A 236 -3.96 1.71 11.30
C PHE A 236 -4.39 2.10 9.89
N ALA A 237 -3.94 3.26 9.37
CA ALA A 237 -4.20 3.69 8.01
C ALA A 237 -3.68 2.67 6.98
N GLY A 238 -2.47 2.16 7.16
CA GLY A 238 -1.91 1.10 6.31
C GLY A 238 -2.76 -0.18 6.29
N ILE A 239 -3.22 -0.63 7.47
CA ILE A 239 -4.13 -1.78 7.60
C ILE A 239 -5.46 -1.51 6.88
N VAL A 240 -6.04 -0.33 7.06
CA VAL A 240 -7.30 0.07 6.40
C VAL A 240 -7.14 0.13 4.89
N ILE A 241 -6.05 0.68 4.37
CA ILE A 241 -5.76 0.73 2.92
C ILE A 241 -5.62 -0.70 2.38
N TYR A 242 -4.82 -1.54 3.02
CA TYR A 242 -4.63 -2.93 2.60
C TYR A 242 -5.94 -3.72 2.64
N GLY A 243 -6.68 -3.62 3.74
CA GLY A 243 -7.97 -4.26 3.93
C GLY A 243 -9.01 -3.79 2.91
N GLY A 244 -9.07 -2.47 2.65
CA GLY A 244 -9.96 -1.86 1.65
C GLY A 244 -9.65 -2.34 0.23
N LEU A 245 -8.38 -2.38 -0.16
CA LEU A 245 -7.97 -2.90 -1.47
C LEU A 245 -8.19 -4.42 -1.58
N SER A 246 -8.00 -5.17 -0.50
CA SER A 246 -8.30 -6.60 -0.45
C SER A 246 -9.79 -6.87 -0.61
N LEU A 247 -10.64 -6.12 0.09
CA LEU A 247 -12.09 -6.19 -0.05
C LEU A 247 -12.52 -5.80 -1.46
N ALA A 248 -12.01 -4.70 -2.00
CA ALA A 248 -12.30 -4.27 -3.37
C ALA A 248 -11.91 -5.36 -4.38
N SER A 249 -10.72 -5.96 -4.22
CA SER A 249 -10.29 -7.07 -5.06
C SER A 249 -11.20 -8.29 -4.94
N TYR A 250 -11.65 -8.63 -3.73
CA TYR A 250 -12.58 -9.74 -3.51
C TYR A 250 -13.93 -9.48 -4.19
N LEU A 251 -14.50 -8.28 -4.04
CA LEU A 251 -15.78 -7.89 -4.65
C LEU A 251 -15.72 -7.94 -6.18
N VAL A 252 -14.62 -7.50 -6.78
CA VAL A 252 -14.40 -7.55 -8.23
C VAL A 252 -14.25 -9.00 -8.71
N LEU A 253 -13.49 -9.83 -8.00
CA LEU A 253 -13.22 -11.22 -8.39
C LEU A 253 -14.32 -12.22 -8.01
N ARG A 254 -15.25 -11.86 -7.12
CA ARG A 254 -16.37 -12.75 -6.74
C ARG A 254 -17.23 -13.10 -7.96
N ARG A 255 -17.51 -12.12 -8.83
CA ARG A 255 -18.22 -12.34 -10.11
C ARG A 255 -17.45 -13.25 -11.07
N TRP A 256 -16.12 -13.27 -10.94
CA TRP A 256 -15.22 -14.09 -11.76
C TRP A 256 -15.21 -15.55 -11.30
N HIS A 257 -15.22 -15.81 -9.98
CA HIS A 257 -15.29 -17.17 -9.43
C HIS A 257 -16.62 -17.86 -9.74
N GLU A 258 -17.74 -17.13 -9.71
CA GLU A 258 -19.05 -17.67 -10.14
C GLU A 258 -19.05 -18.05 -11.63
N SER A 259 -18.30 -17.31 -12.47
CA SER A 259 -18.16 -17.63 -13.90
C SER A 259 -17.21 -18.81 -14.18
N ALA A 260 -16.25 -19.08 -13.29
CA ALA A 260 -15.33 -20.22 -13.38
C ALA A 260 -15.92 -21.52 -12.81
N LEU A 261 -16.86 -21.44 -11.84
CA LEU A 261 -17.52 -22.60 -11.23
C LEU A 261 -18.85 -22.98 -11.92
N GLY A 262 -19.41 -22.12 -12.77
CA GLY A 262 -20.75 -22.31 -13.36
C GLY A 262 -20.86 -23.28 -14.54
N LYS A 263 -19.92 -24.20 -14.77
CA LYS A 263 -19.93 -25.10 -15.95
C LYS A 263 -19.60 -26.57 -15.71
N ASP A 264 -19.71 -27.06 -14.47
CA ASP A 264 -19.60 -28.49 -14.17
C ASP A 264 -20.88 -29.04 -13.53
N ASN A 265 -22.02 -28.89 -14.21
CA ASN A 265 -23.24 -29.68 -13.98
C ASN A 265 -23.87 -30.09 -15.32
#